data_AF-A0A1F6DTD5-F1
#
_entry.id   AF-A0A1F6DTD5-F1
#
_cell.length_a   1.000
_cell.length_b   1.000
_cell.length_c   1.000
_cell.angle_alpha   90.00
_cell.angle_beta   90.00
_cell.angle_gamma   90.00
#
_symmetry.space_group_name_H-M   'P 1'
#
loop_
_entity.id
_entity.type
_entity.pdbx_description
1 polymer ?
#
loop_
_entity_poly.entity_id
_entity_poly.type
_entity_poly.pdbx_seq_one_letter_code
_entity_poly.pdbx_strand_id
1 'polypeptide(L)'
;MKKTIQQKVLDIIRDLSRSEKKLDDHTLLSVKYLDEGIIDSFTLVEMIATLEQRFGIKFSAGELTSQTFRTLAGVITIVEKNLAEQKK
;
A
#
# COMPACT_ATOMS: atom_id res chain seq x y z
N MET A 1 -13.04 0.80 17.44
CA MET A 1 -13.31 -0.15 16.33
C MET A 1 -11.98 -0.58 15.74
N LYS A 2 -11.73 -1.88 15.53
CA LYS A 2 -10.48 -2.35 14.90
C LYS A 2 -10.54 -2.04 13.39
N LYS A 3 -9.64 -1.21 12.88
CA LYS A 3 -9.50 -0.94 11.43
C LYS A 3 -8.99 -2.19 10.71
N THR A 4 -9.59 -2.54 9.58
CA THR A 4 -9.14 -3.63 8.68
C THR A 4 -7.80 -3.28 8.02
N ILE A 5 -7.12 -4.27 7.45
CA ILE A 5 -5.86 -4.05 6.73
C ILE A 5 -6.08 -3.05 5.59
N GLN A 6 -7.16 -3.22 4.82
CA GLN A 6 -7.57 -2.30 3.77
C GLN A 6 -7.64 -0.85 4.27
N GLN A 7 -8.38 -0.60 5.36
CA GLN A 7 -8.52 0.76 5.89
C GLN A 7 -7.17 1.36 6.30
N LYS A 8 -6.29 0.56 6.91
CA LYS A 8 -4.97 1.02 7.32
C LYS A 8 -4.08 1.38 6.11
N VAL A 9 -4.13 0.59 5.04
CA VAL A 9 -3.37 0.88 3.81
C VAL A 9 -3.89 2.15 3.14
N LEU A 10 -5.21 2.32 3.06
CA LEU A 10 -5.84 3.53 2.53
C LEU A 10 -5.47 4.77 3.35
N ASP A 11 -5.47 4.66 4.68
CA ASP A 11 -5.05 5.75 5.57
C ASP A 11 -3.58 6.13 5.33
N ILE A 12 -2.67 5.14 5.24
CA ILE A 12 -1.25 5.40 4.97
C ILE A 12 -1.06 6.15 3.65
N ILE A 13 -1.75 5.72 2.58
CA ILE A 13 -1.64 6.40 1.29
C ILE A 13 -2.18 7.83 1.38
N ARG A 14 -3.28 8.06 2.08
CA ARG A 14 -3.83 9.41 2.25
C ARG A 14 -2.90 10.33 3.03
N ASP A 15 -2.25 9.78 4.05
CA ASP A 15 -1.28 10.52 4.88
C ASP A 15 -0.02 10.89 4.06
N LEU A 16 0.40 10.01 3.15
CA LEU A 16 1.58 10.21 2.30
C LEU A 16 1.29 10.99 1.01
N SER A 17 0.05 10.92 0.49
CA SER A 17 -0.34 11.63 -0.72
C SER A 17 -0.38 13.13 -0.45
N ARG A 18 0.46 13.88 -1.13
CA ARG A 18 0.48 15.36 -1.08
C ARG A 18 -0.64 16.01 -1.89
N SER A 19 -1.53 15.22 -2.48
CA SER A 19 -2.53 15.69 -3.44
C SER A 19 -3.86 16.02 -2.77
N GLU A 20 -4.43 17.18 -3.13
CA GLU A 20 -5.80 17.60 -2.77
C GLU A 20 -6.89 16.76 -3.47
N LYS A 21 -6.50 15.83 -4.37
CA LYS A 21 -7.44 14.98 -5.12
C LYS A 21 -8.08 13.96 -4.17
N LYS A 22 -9.29 14.28 -3.70
CA LYS A 22 -10.15 13.32 -2.99
C LYS A 22 -10.65 12.25 -3.95
N LEU A 23 -9.89 11.17 -4.06
CA LEU A 23 -10.36 9.91 -4.66
C LEU A 23 -11.17 9.13 -3.63
N ASP A 24 -12.26 8.53 -4.09
CA ASP A 24 -12.99 7.55 -3.30
C ASP A 24 -12.18 6.26 -3.12
N ASP A 25 -12.51 5.50 -2.09
CA ASP A 25 -11.80 4.27 -1.71
C ASP A 25 -11.75 3.26 -2.86
N HIS A 26 -12.84 3.09 -3.62
CA HIS A 26 -12.91 2.12 -4.71
C HIS A 26 -11.94 2.46 -5.83
N THR A 27 -11.90 3.74 -6.22
CA THR A 27 -10.95 4.22 -7.22
C THR A 27 -9.51 4.08 -6.72
N LEU A 28 -9.24 4.47 -5.47
CA LEU A 28 -7.89 4.40 -4.90
C LEU A 28 -7.35 2.97 -4.79
N LEU A 29 -8.23 1.97 -4.65
CA LEU A 29 -7.85 0.56 -4.59
C LEU A 29 -7.35 0.01 -5.93
N SER A 30 -7.91 0.47 -7.04
CA SER A 30 -7.64 -0.07 -8.38
C SER A 30 -6.67 0.77 -9.20
N VAL A 31 -6.47 2.03 -8.80
CA VAL A 31 -5.61 2.96 -9.51
C VAL A 31 -4.13 2.56 -9.44
N LYS A 32 -3.40 2.83 -10.53
CA LYS A 32 -1.94 2.76 -10.53
C LYS A 32 -1.37 4.02 -9.90
N TYR A 33 -1.17 3.98 -8.59
CA TYR A 33 -0.89 5.17 -7.78
C TYR A 33 0.41 5.90 -8.15
N LEU A 34 1.39 5.21 -8.75
CA LEU A 34 2.60 5.84 -9.31
C LEU A 34 2.32 6.49 -10.67
N ASP A 35 1.65 5.76 -11.57
CA ASP A 35 1.37 6.21 -12.94
C ASP A 35 0.43 7.43 -12.93
N GLU A 36 -0.55 7.45 -12.03
CA GLU A 36 -1.48 8.58 -11.85
C GLU A 36 -0.92 9.72 -11.00
N GLY A 37 0.33 9.60 -10.51
CA GLY A 37 0.99 10.63 -9.70
C GLY A 37 0.33 10.88 -8.35
N ILE A 38 -0.34 9.86 -7.77
CA ILE A 38 -0.90 9.93 -6.41
C ILE A 38 0.23 10.03 -5.39
N ILE A 39 1.28 9.25 -5.62
CA ILE A 39 2.55 9.32 -4.90
C ILE A 39 3.70 9.27 -5.91
N ASP A 40 4.85 9.83 -5.54
CA ASP A 40 6.07 9.80 -6.34
C ASP A 40 7.04 8.69 -5.89
N SER A 41 8.21 8.61 -6.52
CA SER A 41 9.24 7.61 -6.21
C SER A 41 9.83 7.75 -4.81
N PHE A 42 9.87 8.94 -4.23
CA PHE A 42 10.38 9.14 -2.86
C PHE A 42 9.34 8.70 -1.85
N THR A 43 8.09 9.12 -2.08
CA THR A 43 6.93 8.77 -1.27
C THR A 43 6.65 7.26 -1.32
N LEU A 44 6.99 6.59 -2.43
CA LEU A 44 6.95 5.13 -2.54
C LEU A 44 7.86 4.44 -1.52
N VAL A 45 9.08 4.93 -1.34
CA VAL A 45 10.03 4.37 -0.38
C VAL A 45 9.50 4.56 1.05
N GLU A 46 8.93 5.73 1.34
CA GLU A 46 8.27 6.00 2.63
C GLU A 46 7.05 5.09 2.86
N MET A 47 6.24 4.86 1.83
CA MET A 47 5.11 3.94 1.88
C MET A 47 5.56 2.53 2.23
N ILE A 48 6.58 2.01 1.52
CA ILE A 48 7.13 0.67 1.77
C ILE A 48 7.61 0.57 3.22
N ALA A 49 8.44 1.52 3.67
CA ALA A 49 8.95 1.52 5.04
C ALA A 49 7.84 1.59 6.09
N THR A 50 6.81 2.40 5.85
CA THR A 50 5.66 2.55 6.74
C THR A 50 4.84 1.27 6.81
N LEU A 51 4.60 0.61 5.68
CA LEU A 51 3.89 -0.67 5.62
C LEU A 51 4.67 -1.77 6.37
N GLU A 52 5.97 -1.89 6.12
CA GLU A 52 6.82 -2.85 6.82
C GLU A 52 6.80 -2.63 8.34
N GLN A 53 6.99 -1.39 8.79
CA GLN A 53 6.96 -1.06 10.21
C GLN A 53 5.58 -1.32 10.84
N ARG A 54 4.50 -0.90 10.16
CA ARG A 54 3.14 -0.92 10.73
C ARG A 54 2.51 -2.30 10.77
N PHE A 55 2.89 -3.18 9.84
CA PHE A 55 2.42 -4.55 9.79
C PHE A 55 3.46 -5.57 10.27
N GLY A 56 4.71 -5.15 10.51
CA GLY A 56 5.80 -6.05 10.89
C GLY A 56 6.18 -7.01 9.76
N ILE A 57 6.03 -6.62 8.50
CA ILE A 57 6.36 -7.45 7.32
C ILE A 57 7.65 -6.98 6.66
N LYS A 58 8.19 -7.78 5.74
CA LYS A 58 9.25 -7.38 4.81
C LYS A 58 8.84 -7.69 3.38
N PHE A 59 8.94 -6.71 2.49
CA PHE A 59 8.70 -6.95 1.08
C PHE A 59 9.96 -7.50 0.41
N SER A 60 9.78 -8.51 -0.43
CA SER A 60 10.83 -8.98 -1.33
C SER A 60 10.96 -8.09 -2.56
N ALA A 61 12.13 -8.08 -3.18
CA ALA A 61 12.36 -7.36 -4.43
C ALA A 61 11.41 -7.80 -5.56
N GLY A 62 11.03 -9.09 -5.59
CA GLY A 62 10.08 -9.62 -6.55
C GLY A 62 8.65 -9.07 -6.35
N GLU A 63 8.24 -8.88 -5.10
CA GLU A 63 6.94 -8.27 -4.79
C GLU A 63 6.92 -6.80 -5.17
N LEU A 64 7.95 -6.03 -4.82
CA LEU A 64 8.03 -4.59 -5.13
C LEU A 64 8.05 -4.30 -6.64
N THR A 65 8.57 -5.23 -7.44
CA THR A 65 8.62 -5.11 -8.91
C THR A 65 7.40 -5.75 -9.61
N SER A 66 6.52 -6.40 -8.86
CA SER A 66 5.35 -7.10 -9.41
C SER A 66 4.27 -6.14 -9.93
N GLN A 67 3.49 -6.62 -10.90
CA GLN A 67 2.30 -5.89 -11.37
C GLN A 67 1.24 -5.73 -10.26
N THR A 68 1.19 -6.68 -9.33
CA THR A 68 0.29 -6.65 -8.17
C THR A 68 0.60 -5.46 -7.27
N PHE A 69 1.87 -5.14 -7.06
CA PHE A 69 2.25 -4.02 -6.20
C PHE A 69 1.85 -2.65 -6.78
N ARG A 70 1.55 -2.55 -8.08
CA ARG A 70 1.19 -1.28 -8.73
C ARG A 70 -0.17 -0.71 -8.32
N THR A 71 -1.01 -1.47 -7.61
CA THR A 71 -2.32 -1.01 -7.12
C THR A 71 -2.46 -1.26 -5.62
N LEU A 72 -3.26 -0.47 -4.90
CA LEU A 72 -3.41 -0.67 -3.46
C LEU A 72 -4.13 -1.96 -3.10
N ALA A 73 -5.08 -2.40 -3.95
CA ALA A 73 -5.70 -3.71 -3.79
C ALA A 73 -4.64 -4.83 -3.78
N GLY A 74 -3.67 -4.77 -4.70
CA GLY A 74 -2.60 -5.74 -4.73
C GLY A 74 -1.59 -5.59 -3.60
N VAL A 75 -1.28 -4.36 -3.16
CA VAL A 75 -0.50 -4.12 -1.92
C VAL A 75 -1.18 -4.79 -0.72
N ILE A 76 -2.50 -4.63 -0.57
CA ILE A 76 -3.26 -5.27 0.51
C ILE A 76 -3.11 -6.80 0.44
N THR A 77 -3.26 -7.39 -0.74
CA THR A 77 -3.08 -8.84 -0.94
C THR A 77 -1.68 -9.30 -0.53
N ILE A 78 -0.63 -8.55 -0.89
CA ILE A 78 0.75 -8.88 -0.51
C ILE A 78 0.94 -8.79 1.01
N VAL A 79 0.43 -7.71 1.63
CA VAL A 79 0.48 -7.53 3.10
C VAL A 79 -0.23 -8.68 3.82
N GLU A 80 -1.43 -9.06 3.37
CA GLU A 80 -2.20 -10.17 3.95
C GLU A 80 -1.46 -11.50 3.83
N LYS A 81 -0.86 -11.77 2.68
CA LYS A 81 -0.04 -12.96 2.45
C LYS A 81 1.15 -13.02 3.42
N ASN A 82 1.93 -11.93 3.50
CA ASN A 82 3.12 -11.88 4.36
C ASN A 82 2.76 -11.97 5.85
N LEU A 83 1.62 -11.43 6.27
CA LEU A 83 1.11 -11.59 7.64
C LEU A 83 0.66 -13.02 7.95
N ALA A 84 0.11 -13.74 6.96
CA ALA A 84 -0.29 -15.13 7.13
C ALA A 84 0.93 -16.06 7.22
N GLU A 85 1.98 -15.78 6.43
CA GLU A 85 3.23 -16.55 6.43
C GLU A 85 4.02 -16.39 7.74
N GLN A 86 3.99 -15.21 8.37
CA GLN A 86 4.65 -14.98 9.67
C GLN A 86 3.99 -15.69 10.86
N LYS A 87 2.74 -16.12 10.73
CA LYS A 87 2.01 -16.83 11.79
C LYS A 87 2.16 -18.35 11.72
N LYS A 88 2.86 -18.86 10.70
CA LYS A 88 3.25 -20.26 10.61
C LYS A 88 4.59 -20.48 11.30
#